data_AF-D4GI32-F1
#
_entry.id   AF-D4GI32-F1
#
_cell.length_a   1.000
_cell.length_b   1.000
_cell.length_c   1.000
_cell.angle_alpha   90.00
_cell.angle_beta   90.00
_cell.angle_gamma   90.00
#
_symmetry.space_group_name_H-M   'P 1'
#
loop_
_entity.id
_entity.type
_entity.pdbx_description
1 polymer ?
#
loop_
_entity_poly.entity_id
_entity_poly.type
_entity_poly.pdbx_seq_one_letter_code
_entity_poly.pdbx_strand_id
1 'polypeptide(L)'
;MAARISRLITLVLALFICLQAQAALFSPKTTSRFLPVDQAFAFDFDQQGSQLNLHWKVKEGYYLYRQQIKVVPHDARIAPLALPAGQPHEDEFFGKSEIYPQDLNVPIMLQQAAKGATLSVSYQGCAAAGFCYPPETRSIPLSPVAATMSPPAVAPASANPLPFSPLWALLIGIGVAFTPCVLPMYPLISGIILGGKRNYSLGRLFALAMVYVQGMALTYTLLGVIVAAAGLRFQAALQHPYVLIGLSALFTLLALSMFGLFSLQLPASVQTRLALWSNRQQGGSLPGVFLMGALAGLICSPCTTAPLSAILLYIAQSGNLLAGAGTLWLYAVGMGLPLIAVTLFGNRFLPKSGPWMQTVKEGFGFVILALPVFLLERILGDLWGMRLWSLLAVAFFAWAFSASLRASGGKWRVMQIMMLVAALISARPLQDWAFGSGAPQQNIAHLPFQPVQTLEQVDQALQQAQGRITMVDLYADWCVACKEFEKYTFSDSAVRDNLNNVQLLQANVTANTATDNALLQHLHVLGLPTILFFDATGKEIPESRITGFLKANDFRAHLQKLHE
;
A
#
# COMPACT_ATOMS: atom_id res chain seq x y z
N MET A 1 -16.18 -40.29 -26.54
CA MET A 1 -15.13 -39.73 -25.66
C MET A 1 -15.62 -38.59 -24.76
N ALA A 2 -16.42 -37.63 -25.27
CA ALA A 2 -16.94 -36.50 -24.46
C ALA A 2 -17.77 -36.91 -23.22
N ALA A 3 -18.58 -37.99 -23.31
CA ALA A 3 -19.41 -38.45 -22.18
C ALA A 3 -18.62 -39.10 -21.03
N ARG A 4 -17.42 -39.64 -21.30
CA ARG A 4 -16.55 -40.24 -20.26
C ARG A 4 -15.77 -39.17 -19.48
N ILE A 5 -15.42 -38.06 -20.14
CA ILE A 5 -14.72 -36.93 -19.53
C ILE A 5 -15.66 -36.14 -18.60
N SER A 6 -16.93 -35.95 -19.00
CA SER A 6 -17.95 -35.29 -18.16
C SER A 6 -18.25 -36.06 -16.86
N ARG A 7 -18.25 -37.40 -16.90
CA ARG A 7 -18.42 -38.26 -15.71
C ARG A 7 -17.21 -38.25 -14.78
N LEU A 8 -16.00 -38.11 -15.32
CA LEU A 8 -14.77 -38.04 -14.52
C LEU A 8 -14.66 -36.69 -13.78
N ILE A 9 -15.08 -35.59 -14.43
CA ILE A 9 -15.11 -34.25 -13.84
C ILE A 9 -16.15 -34.16 -12.73
N THR A 10 -17.34 -34.77 -12.89
CA THR A 10 -18.37 -34.79 -11.84
C THR A 10 -17.96 -35.64 -10.63
N LEU A 11 -17.20 -36.72 -10.83
CA LEU A 11 -16.68 -37.55 -9.74
C LEU A 11 -15.55 -36.86 -8.95
N VAL A 12 -14.67 -36.12 -9.64
CA VAL A 12 -13.62 -35.31 -8.99
C VAL A 12 -14.20 -34.11 -8.24
N LEU A 13 -15.27 -33.49 -8.77
CA LEU A 13 -15.98 -32.40 -8.10
C LEU A 13 -16.73 -32.89 -6.85
N ALA A 14 -17.30 -34.10 -6.86
CA ALA A 14 -17.96 -34.67 -5.69
C ALA A 14 -16.95 -35.10 -4.60
N LEU A 15 -15.76 -35.56 -4.98
CA LEU A 15 -14.70 -35.94 -4.05
C LEU A 15 -14.11 -34.70 -3.33
N PHE A 16 -14.08 -33.54 -3.99
CA PHE A 16 -13.63 -32.28 -3.38
C PHE A 16 -14.64 -31.70 -2.36
N ILE A 17 -15.93 -32.00 -2.50
CA ILE A 17 -16.98 -31.51 -1.59
C ILE A 17 -16.99 -32.31 -0.27
N CYS A 18 -16.57 -33.58 -0.28
CA CYS A 18 -16.53 -34.41 0.94
C CYS A 18 -15.31 -34.15 1.85
N LEU A 19 -14.24 -33.53 1.35
CA LEU A 19 -13.00 -33.35 2.12
C LEU A 19 -13.01 -32.15 3.09
N GLN A 20 -14.05 -31.31 3.07
CA GLN A 20 -14.15 -30.10 3.91
C GLN A 20 -14.88 -30.34 5.25
N ALA A 21 -15.29 -31.57 5.55
CA ALA A 21 -16.20 -31.85 6.68
C ALA A 21 -15.53 -32.32 7.99
N GLN A 22 -14.20 -32.30 8.12
CA GLN A 22 -13.52 -32.75 9.34
C GLN A 22 -12.43 -31.78 9.83
N ALA A 23 -12.84 -30.63 10.38
CA ALA A 23 -11.93 -29.75 11.11
C ALA A 23 -12.57 -29.02 12.33
N ALA A 24 -13.73 -29.50 12.84
CA ALA A 24 -14.47 -28.79 13.89
C ALA A 24 -14.50 -29.49 15.27
N LEU A 25 -13.81 -30.62 15.46
CA LEU A 25 -13.98 -31.46 16.68
C LEU A 25 -12.92 -31.26 17.78
N PHE A 26 -11.92 -30.38 17.59
CA PHE A 26 -10.89 -30.11 18.59
C PHE A 26 -10.62 -28.60 18.71
N SER A 27 -11.54 -27.86 19.35
CA SER A 27 -11.21 -26.54 19.91
C SER A 27 -11.19 -26.67 21.44
N PRO A 28 -10.05 -26.47 22.12
CA PRO A 28 -10.00 -26.48 23.57
C PRO A 28 -10.75 -25.25 24.10
N LYS A 29 -11.67 -25.46 25.05
CA LYS A 29 -12.26 -24.38 25.85
C LYS A 29 -11.21 -23.87 26.81
N THR A 30 -10.62 -22.72 26.51
CA THR A 30 -9.73 -22.02 27.45
C THR A 30 -10.38 -20.70 27.84
N THR A 31 -11.00 -20.66 29.01
CA THR A 31 -11.40 -19.41 29.66
C THR A 31 -10.13 -18.76 30.21
N SER A 32 -9.35 -18.10 29.36
CA SER A 32 -8.10 -17.44 29.76
C SER A 32 -8.38 -15.99 30.15
N ARG A 33 -8.19 -15.68 31.43
CA ARG A 33 -8.11 -14.29 31.92
C ARG A 33 -6.87 -13.64 31.29
N PHE A 34 -7.07 -12.73 30.33
CA PHE A 34 -5.99 -12.02 29.66
C PHE A 34 -5.24 -11.10 30.62
N LEU A 35 -3.94 -10.93 30.38
CA LEU A 35 -3.07 -10.13 31.23
C LEU A 35 -3.05 -8.67 30.77
N PRO A 36 -2.73 -7.70 31.64
CA PRO A 36 -2.44 -6.33 31.22
C PRO A 36 -1.24 -6.28 30.27
N VAL A 37 -1.19 -5.25 29.41
CA VAL A 37 -0.14 -5.11 28.37
C VAL A 37 1.28 -5.16 28.96
N ASP A 38 1.51 -4.48 30.10
CA ASP A 38 2.79 -4.46 30.80
C ASP A 38 3.24 -5.83 31.33
N GLN A 39 2.29 -6.75 31.55
CA GLN A 39 2.59 -8.11 32.01
C GLN A 39 2.68 -9.11 30.85
N ALA A 40 1.97 -8.85 29.76
CA ALA A 40 2.03 -9.64 28.53
C ALA A 40 3.32 -9.36 27.74
N PHE A 41 3.74 -8.09 27.72
CA PHE A 41 4.92 -7.57 27.05
C PHE A 41 5.72 -6.68 28.00
N ALA A 42 6.42 -7.28 28.96
CA ALA A 42 7.21 -6.49 29.90
C ALA A 42 8.38 -5.83 29.15
N PHE A 43 8.29 -4.50 29.02
CA PHE A 43 9.26 -3.68 28.31
C PHE A 43 10.31 -3.13 29.27
N ASP A 44 11.58 -3.31 28.93
CA ASP A 44 12.71 -2.80 29.68
C ASP A 44 13.79 -2.23 28.74
N PHE A 45 14.64 -1.36 29.25
CA PHE A 45 15.71 -0.75 28.48
C PHE A 45 16.99 -0.57 29.33
N ASP A 46 18.14 -0.83 28.71
CA ASP A 46 19.46 -0.59 29.32
C ASP A 46 20.31 0.23 28.35
N GLN A 47 20.84 1.36 28.83
CA GLN A 47 21.78 2.18 28.08
C GLN A 47 23.19 2.10 28.67
N GLN A 48 24.10 1.49 27.92
CA GLN A 48 25.52 1.43 28.21
C GLN A 48 26.28 2.35 27.26
N GLY A 49 26.39 3.63 27.65
CA GLY A 49 27.06 4.65 26.84
C GLY A 49 26.36 4.88 25.50
N SER A 50 27.02 4.49 24.40
CA SER A 50 26.50 4.60 23.03
C SER A 50 25.64 3.42 22.59
N GLN A 51 25.46 2.38 23.40
CA GLN A 51 24.61 1.24 23.09
C GLN A 51 23.37 1.25 23.98
N LEU A 52 22.19 1.25 23.37
CA LEU A 52 20.90 1.14 24.02
C LEU A 52 20.26 -0.20 23.64
N ASN A 53 20.04 -1.09 24.59
CA ASN A 53 19.35 -2.36 24.36
C ASN A 53 17.90 -2.22 24.82
N LEU A 54 16.97 -2.51 23.91
CA LEU A 54 15.55 -2.62 24.21
C LEU A 54 15.18 -4.09 24.39
N HIS A 55 14.52 -4.42 25.49
CA HIS A 55 14.12 -5.78 25.83
C HIS A 55 12.59 -5.85 25.95
N TRP A 56 11.95 -6.75 25.21
CA TRP A 56 10.56 -7.13 25.42
C TRP A 56 10.51 -8.58 25.89
N LYS A 57 9.94 -8.80 27.08
CA LYS A 57 9.63 -10.14 27.56
C LYS A 57 8.23 -10.52 27.13
N VAL A 58 8.12 -11.49 26.22
CA VAL A 58 6.84 -11.92 25.64
C VAL A 58 6.38 -13.17 26.36
N LYS A 59 5.20 -13.12 26.98
CA LYS A 59 4.65 -14.29 27.69
C LYS A 59 4.16 -15.35 26.71
N GLU A 60 4.25 -16.62 27.13
CA GLU A 60 3.76 -17.76 26.34
C GLU A 60 2.27 -17.59 25.97
N GLY A 61 1.94 -17.80 24.70
CA GLY A 61 0.60 -17.56 24.14
C GLY A 61 0.36 -16.14 23.61
N TYR A 62 1.36 -15.25 23.67
CA TYR A 62 1.32 -13.89 23.13
C TYR A 62 2.42 -13.68 22.07
N TYR A 63 2.25 -12.68 21.22
CA TYR A 63 3.22 -12.34 20.19
C TYR A 63 3.20 -10.85 19.83
N LEU A 64 4.35 -10.32 19.41
CA LEU A 64 4.52 -8.95 18.92
C LEU A 64 4.59 -8.90 17.39
N TYR A 65 3.99 -7.90 16.76
CA TYR A 65 4.12 -7.71 15.31
C TYR A 65 5.40 -6.95 14.97
N ARG A 66 6.25 -7.55 14.14
CA ARG A 66 7.51 -6.91 13.70
C ARG A 66 7.29 -5.58 13.01
N GLN A 67 6.25 -5.48 12.18
CA GLN A 67 5.93 -4.28 11.40
C GLN A 67 5.38 -3.13 12.25
N GLN A 68 4.87 -3.43 13.45
CA GLN A 68 4.33 -2.43 14.38
C GLN A 68 5.36 -1.90 15.37
N ILE A 69 6.58 -2.46 15.39
CA ILE A 69 7.68 -1.93 16.19
C ILE A 69 8.31 -0.74 15.46
N LYS A 70 8.12 0.47 15.99
CA LYS A 70 8.63 1.72 15.44
C LYS A 70 9.42 2.46 16.50
N VAL A 71 10.62 2.91 16.14
CA VAL A 71 11.50 3.69 17.02
C VAL A 71 11.76 5.04 16.39
N VAL A 72 11.41 6.11 17.10
CA VAL A 72 11.54 7.50 16.64
C VAL A 72 12.36 8.29 17.67
N PRO A 73 13.60 8.72 17.32
CA PRO A 73 14.41 9.53 18.20
C PRO A 73 13.97 11.00 18.18
N HIS A 74 14.00 11.65 19.34
CA HIS A 74 13.82 13.09 19.55
C HIS A 74 15.09 13.67 20.16
N ASP A 75 15.72 14.62 19.46
CA ASP A 75 17.01 15.22 19.84
C ASP A 75 18.17 14.22 20.01
N ALA A 76 18.04 13.07 19.35
CA ALA A 76 19.06 12.03 19.23
C ALA A 76 19.20 11.54 17.79
N ARG A 77 20.38 11.00 17.46
CA ARG A 77 20.67 10.28 16.21
C ARG A 77 21.03 8.85 16.55
N ILE A 78 20.33 7.91 15.92
CA ILE A 78 20.54 6.48 16.08
C ILE A 78 21.02 5.88 14.75
N ALA A 79 21.80 4.80 14.82
CA ALA A 79 22.14 3.99 13.67
C ALA A 79 20.88 3.33 13.07
N PRO A 80 20.92 2.87 11.81
CA PRO A 80 19.80 2.17 11.18
C PRO A 80 19.32 1.00 12.06
N LEU A 81 18.02 0.99 12.39
CA LEU A 81 17.42 -0.03 13.25
C LEU A 81 17.34 -1.36 12.48
N ALA A 82 18.12 -2.34 12.91
CA ALA A 82 18.04 -3.71 12.41
C ALA A 82 17.20 -4.57 13.36
N LEU A 83 15.92 -4.75 13.04
CA LEU A 83 15.07 -5.71 13.75
C LEU A 83 15.46 -7.14 13.32
N PRO A 84 15.53 -8.11 14.25
CA PRO A 84 15.82 -9.49 13.93
C PRO A 84 14.77 -10.09 12.96
N ALA A 85 15.05 -11.29 12.42
CA ALA A 85 14.08 -11.98 11.59
C ALA A 85 12.90 -12.45 12.45
N GLY A 86 11.67 -12.13 12.02
CA GLY A 86 10.45 -12.63 12.66
C GLY A 86 10.04 -14.00 12.14
N GLN A 87 9.15 -14.67 12.86
CA GLN A 87 8.51 -15.90 12.37
C GLN A 87 7.34 -15.52 11.45
N PRO A 88 7.16 -16.18 10.29
CA PRO A 88 6.02 -15.89 9.42
C PRO A 88 4.71 -16.30 10.09
N HIS A 89 3.73 -15.41 10.05
CA HIS A 89 2.36 -15.62 10.50
C HIS A 89 1.40 -15.24 9.39
N GLU A 90 0.32 -15.98 9.21
CA GLU A 90 -0.68 -15.69 8.18
C GLU A 90 -2.05 -15.56 8.84
N ASP A 91 -2.60 -14.36 8.77
CA ASP A 91 -3.90 -14.00 9.29
C ASP A 91 -4.91 -13.94 8.12
N GLU A 92 -6.10 -14.52 8.29
CA GLU A 92 -7.13 -14.56 7.22
C GLU A 92 -7.56 -13.15 6.77
N PHE A 93 -7.44 -12.14 7.65
CA PHE A 93 -7.88 -10.77 7.41
C PHE A 93 -6.76 -9.79 7.06
N PHE A 94 -5.54 -10.03 7.54
CA PHE A 94 -4.39 -9.12 7.32
C PHE A 94 -3.30 -9.72 6.41
N GLY A 95 -3.46 -10.98 6.00
CA GLY A 95 -2.51 -11.67 5.13
C GLY A 95 -1.22 -12.05 5.86
N LYS A 96 -0.11 -12.06 5.12
CA LYS A 96 1.20 -12.53 5.63
C LYS A 96 1.90 -11.43 6.43
N SER A 97 2.15 -11.72 7.71
CA SER A 97 2.87 -10.87 8.66
C SER A 97 4.07 -11.61 9.27
N GLU A 98 4.94 -10.87 9.97
CA GLU A 98 6.04 -11.46 10.73
C GLU A 98 5.86 -11.13 12.21
N ILE A 99 5.95 -12.14 13.07
CA ILE A 99 5.70 -12.03 14.51
C ILE A 99 6.88 -12.50 15.35
N TYR A 100 6.94 -12.01 16.58
CA TYR A 100 7.84 -12.48 17.62
C TYR A 100 7.03 -13.12 18.75
N PRO A 101 6.94 -14.46 18.81
CA PRO A 101 6.28 -15.18 19.89
C PRO A 101 7.20 -15.41 21.11
N GLN A 102 8.47 -15.01 21.01
CA GLN A 102 9.49 -15.13 22.05
C GLN A 102 10.04 -13.76 22.43
N ASP A 103 10.80 -13.72 23.53
CA ASP A 103 11.50 -12.54 24.01
C ASP A 103 12.32 -11.89 22.90
N LEU A 104 12.21 -10.56 22.81
CA LEU A 104 12.81 -9.78 21.74
C LEU A 104 13.83 -8.81 22.30
N ASN A 105 15.07 -8.91 21.80
CA ASN A 105 16.16 -8.00 22.13
C ASN A 105 16.58 -7.21 20.90
N VAL A 106 16.52 -5.89 20.99
CA VAL A 106 16.87 -4.98 19.90
C VAL A 106 17.98 -4.04 20.36
N PRO A 107 19.23 -4.29 19.94
CA PRO A 107 20.34 -3.38 20.21
C PRO A 107 20.27 -2.17 19.26
N ILE A 108 20.34 -0.97 19.83
CA ILE A 108 20.32 0.31 19.13
C ILE A 108 21.63 1.03 19.43
N MET A 109 22.35 1.40 18.38
CA MET A 109 23.57 2.21 18.52
C MET A 109 23.21 3.70 18.44
N LEU A 110 23.45 4.43 19.52
CA LEU A 110 23.28 5.88 19.62
C LEU A 110 24.53 6.56 19.05
N GLN A 111 24.37 7.33 17.97
CA GLN A 111 25.44 8.12 17.35
C GLN A 111 25.61 9.47 18.06
N GLN A 112 24.51 10.03 18.52
CA GLN A 112 24.49 11.30 19.24
C GLN A 112 23.23 11.37 20.10
N ALA A 113 23.33 11.82 21.34
CA ALA A 113 22.17 12.12 22.18
C ALA A 113 22.43 13.42 22.94
N ALA A 114 21.58 14.42 22.72
CA ALA A 114 21.65 15.68 23.46
C ALA A 114 21.20 15.50 24.92
N LYS A 115 21.51 16.46 25.78
CA LYS A 115 21.06 16.45 27.19
C LYS A 115 19.54 16.60 27.22
N GLY A 116 18.82 15.58 27.70
CA GLY A 116 17.36 15.54 27.71
C GLY A 116 16.72 14.91 26.47
N ALA A 117 17.52 14.28 25.59
CA ALA A 117 16.98 13.57 24.44
C ALA A 117 16.08 12.40 24.87
N THR A 118 15.08 12.10 24.05
CA THR A 118 14.13 11.01 24.29
C THR A 118 13.98 10.11 23.08
N LEU A 119 13.66 8.84 23.31
CA LEU A 119 13.40 7.85 22.28
C LEU A 119 11.97 7.35 22.42
N SER A 120 11.13 7.63 21.43
CA SER A 120 9.75 7.13 21.38
C SER A 120 9.75 5.75 20.74
N VAL A 121 9.37 4.74 21.50
CA VAL A 121 9.28 3.35 21.06
C VAL A 121 7.81 2.95 21.04
N SER A 122 7.28 2.67 19.86
CA SER A 122 5.91 2.17 19.67
C SER A 122 5.93 0.70 19.30
N TYR A 123 5.02 -0.08 19.88
CA TYR A 123 4.87 -1.51 19.62
C TYR A 123 3.41 -1.94 19.78
N GLN A 124 3.08 -3.09 19.19
CA GLN A 124 1.76 -3.71 19.29
C GLN A 124 1.89 -5.23 19.27
N GLY A 125 1.05 -5.91 20.05
CA GLY A 125 0.98 -7.37 20.09
C GLY A 125 -0.44 -7.89 20.31
N CYS A 126 -0.60 -9.19 20.13
CA CYS A 126 -1.83 -9.93 20.36
C CYS A 126 -1.56 -11.24 21.11
N ALA A 127 -2.60 -11.78 21.74
CA ALA A 127 -2.68 -13.14 22.23
C ALA A 127 -3.14 -14.07 21.10
N ALA A 128 -2.57 -15.27 21.04
CA ALA A 128 -2.97 -16.33 20.09
C ALA A 128 -4.44 -16.75 20.23
N ALA A 129 -5.07 -16.46 21.37
CA ALA A 129 -6.49 -16.70 21.61
C ALA A 129 -7.42 -15.61 21.04
N GLY A 130 -6.94 -14.79 20.09
CA GLY A 130 -7.76 -13.79 19.41
C GLY A 130 -8.05 -12.54 20.25
N PHE A 131 -7.04 -12.01 20.95
CA PHE A 131 -7.15 -10.77 21.72
C PHE A 131 -5.97 -9.86 21.40
N CYS A 132 -6.20 -8.63 20.98
CA CYS A 132 -5.18 -7.70 20.52
C CYS A 132 -5.13 -6.44 21.38
N TYR A 133 -3.91 -6.03 21.74
CA TYR A 133 -3.70 -4.81 22.51
C TYR A 133 -3.66 -3.59 21.57
N PRO A 134 -4.12 -2.42 22.03
CA PRO A 134 -3.94 -1.17 21.29
C PRO A 134 -2.44 -0.85 21.12
N PRO A 135 -2.05 -0.14 20.05
CA PRO A 135 -0.68 0.30 19.86
C PRO A 135 -0.23 1.17 21.03
N GLU A 136 0.88 0.79 21.64
CA GLU A 136 1.43 1.48 22.79
C GLU A 136 2.66 2.29 22.38
N THR A 137 2.88 3.45 23.01
CA THR A 137 4.08 4.26 22.80
C THR A 137 4.73 4.58 24.15
N ARG A 138 5.98 4.17 24.32
CA ARG A 138 6.81 4.43 25.51
C ARG A 138 7.91 5.43 25.16
N SER A 139 8.08 6.45 26.00
CA SER A 139 9.15 7.45 25.86
C SER A 139 10.29 7.11 26.80
N ILE A 140 11.48 6.93 26.25
CA ILE A 140 12.68 6.51 26.97
C ILE A 140 13.64 7.70 27.09
N PRO A 141 14.04 8.11 28.29
CA PRO A 141 15.06 9.14 28.45
C PRO A 141 16.44 8.59 28.06
N LEU A 142 17.19 9.36 27.25
CA LEU A 142 18.54 8.98 26.83
C LEU A 142 19.60 9.71 27.65
N SER A 143 20.63 8.97 28.07
CA SER A 143 21.85 9.56 28.60
C SER A 143 22.63 10.26 27.48
N PRO A 144 23.25 11.42 27.76
CA PRO A 144 23.94 12.19 26.74
C PRO A 144 25.15 11.43 26.19
N VAL A 145 25.24 11.37 24.86
CA VAL A 145 26.35 10.73 24.14
C VAL A 145 26.95 11.77 23.22
N ALA A 146 28.22 12.10 23.48
CA ALA A 146 28.98 13.03 22.64
C ALA A 146 29.17 12.43 21.24
N ALA A 147 28.94 13.24 20.21
CA ALA A 147 29.14 12.82 18.83
C ALA A 147 30.59 12.37 18.64
N THR A 148 30.82 11.08 18.46
CA THR A 148 32.13 10.58 18.03
C THR A 148 32.25 10.90 16.54
N MET A 149 32.75 12.10 16.22
CA MET A 149 33.24 12.42 14.88
C MET A 149 34.54 11.65 14.62
N SER A 150 34.43 10.34 14.47
CA SER A 150 35.41 9.57 13.73
C SER A 150 34.84 9.35 12.33
N PRO A 151 35.56 9.71 11.25
CA PRO A 151 35.19 9.24 9.92
C PRO A 151 35.14 7.70 9.98
N PRO A 152 34.15 7.05 9.35
CA PRO A 152 34.02 5.61 9.45
C PRO A 152 35.29 4.97 8.90
N ALA A 153 36.09 4.40 9.79
CA ALA A 153 37.13 3.47 9.41
C ALA A 153 36.41 2.27 8.82
N VAL A 154 36.50 2.16 7.50
CA VAL A 154 36.10 1.00 6.71
C VAL A 154 36.85 -0.23 7.22
N ALA A 155 36.24 -0.94 8.16
CA ALA A 155 36.48 -2.37 8.30
C ALA A 155 35.89 -3.04 7.04
N PRO A 156 36.63 -3.92 6.35
CA PRO A 156 36.09 -4.65 5.23
C PRO A 156 35.01 -5.60 5.78
N ALA A 157 33.74 -5.18 5.64
CA ALA A 157 32.63 -6.10 5.82
C ALA A 157 32.82 -7.22 4.80
N SER A 158 32.96 -8.43 5.32
CA SER A 158 33.01 -9.68 4.59
C SER A 158 31.93 -9.70 3.51
N ALA A 159 32.35 -10.09 2.31
CA ALA A 159 31.51 -10.27 1.14
C ALA A 159 30.46 -11.37 1.39
N ASN A 160 29.35 -11.01 2.02
CA ASN A 160 28.08 -11.69 1.78
C ASN A 160 27.33 -10.90 0.71
N PRO A 161 26.82 -11.57 -0.34
CA PRO A 161 26.24 -10.90 -1.50
C PRO A 161 24.96 -10.18 -1.09
N LEU A 162 25.03 -8.85 -1.05
CA LEU A 162 23.85 -8.00 -0.90
C LEU A 162 22.90 -8.25 -2.10
N PRO A 163 21.58 -8.37 -1.87
CA PRO A 163 20.60 -8.71 -2.91
C PRO A 163 20.45 -7.65 -4.00
N PHE A 164 20.92 -6.42 -3.77
CA PHE A 164 20.91 -5.31 -4.72
C PHE A 164 22.33 -5.01 -5.22
N SER A 165 22.81 -5.80 -6.18
CA SER A 165 24.03 -5.47 -6.91
C SER A 165 23.78 -4.29 -7.85
N PRO A 166 24.83 -3.52 -8.25
CA PRO A 166 24.70 -2.50 -9.29
C PRO A 166 24.06 -3.06 -10.58
N LEU A 167 24.29 -4.35 -10.87
CA LEU A 167 23.66 -5.05 -11.98
C LEU A 167 22.12 -5.05 -11.88
N TRP A 168 21.56 -5.29 -10.69
CA TRP A 168 20.11 -5.25 -10.48
C TRP A 168 19.54 -3.86 -10.69
N ALA A 169 20.24 -2.80 -10.26
CA ALA A 169 19.81 -1.42 -10.53
C ALA A 169 19.74 -1.14 -12.04
N LEU A 170 20.72 -1.63 -12.82
CA LEU A 170 20.72 -1.52 -14.28
C LEU A 170 19.57 -2.33 -14.92
N LEU A 171 19.34 -3.56 -14.47
CA LEU A 171 18.24 -4.41 -14.97
C LEU A 171 16.86 -3.82 -14.66
N ILE A 172 16.66 -3.29 -13.45
CA ILE A 172 15.41 -2.61 -13.08
C ILE A 172 15.24 -1.34 -13.93
N GLY A 173 16.31 -0.58 -14.17
CA GLY A 173 16.28 0.56 -15.09
C GLY A 173 15.82 0.17 -16.50
N ILE A 174 16.35 -0.92 -17.04
CA ILE A 174 15.91 -1.44 -18.36
C ILE A 174 14.43 -1.84 -18.31
N GLY A 175 13.96 -2.52 -17.26
CA GLY A 175 12.56 -2.89 -17.09
C GLY A 175 11.64 -1.66 -17.01
N VAL A 176 12.08 -0.62 -16.31
CA VAL A 176 11.33 0.64 -16.17
C VAL A 176 11.23 1.42 -17.47
N ALA A 177 12.17 1.26 -18.42
CA ALA A 177 12.07 1.89 -19.73
C ALA A 177 10.81 1.44 -20.52
N PHE A 178 10.25 0.27 -20.19
CA PHE A 178 9.00 -0.24 -20.76
C PHE A 178 7.76 0.21 -20.00
N THR A 179 7.89 1.10 -19.01
CA THR A 179 6.75 1.63 -18.27
C THR A 179 5.95 2.63 -19.12
N PRO A 180 4.64 2.74 -18.87
CA PRO A 180 3.74 3.63 -19.59
C PRO A 180 4.16 5.12 -19.54
N CYS A 181 5.00 5.54 -18.60
CA CYS A 181 5.46 6.93 -18.50
C CYS A 181 6.62 7.29 -19.45
N VAL A 182 7.48 6.31 -19.80
CA VAL A 182 8.68 6.56 -20.63
C VAL A 182 8.38 6.34 -22.12
N LEU A 183 7.47 5.42 -22.43
CA LEU A 183 7.07 5.10 -23.81
C LEU A 183 6.54 6.31 -24.61
N PRO A 184 5.78 7.28 -24.05
CA PRO A 184 5.34 8.47 -24.78
C PRO A 184 6.46 9.44 -25.19
N MET A 185 7.64 9.37 -24.57
CA MET A 185 8.79 10.20 -24.96
C MET A 185 9.47 9.69 -26.24
N TYR A 186 9.29 8.41 -26.55
CA TYR A 186 9.96 7.73 -27.65
C TYR A 186 9.54 8.27 -29.04
N PRO A 187 8.24 8.51 -29.33
CA PRO A 187 7.84 9.21 -30.55
C PRO A 187 8.36 10.65 -30.66
N LEU A 188 8.65 11.29 -29.52
CA LEU A 188 9.11 12.68 -29.47
C LEU A 188 10.59 12.77 -29.88
N ILE A 189 11.43 11.87 -29.34
CA ILE A 189 12.82 11.66 -29.79
C ILE A 189 12.83 11.16 -31.24
N SER A 190 11.91 10.23 -31.54
CA SER A 190 11.36 9.85 -32.84
C SER A 190 11.42 10.96 -33.89
N GLY A 191 10.47 11.89 -33.72
CA GLY A 191 10.23 13.00 -34.62
C GLY A 191 11.30 14.09 -34.60
N ILE A 192 11.97 14.32 -33.47
CA ILE A 192 13.05 15.34 -33.40
C ILE A 192 14.32 14.86 -34.10
N ILE A 193 14.70 13.59 -33.93
CA ILE A 193 15.97 13.06 -34.46
C ILE A 193 15.80 12.53 -35.88
N LEU A 194 14.69 11.85 -36.20
CA LEU A 194 14.44 11.27 -37.53
C LEU A 194 13.54 12.12 -38.44
N GLY A 195 12.82 13.12 -37.91
CA GLY A 195 11.93 13.98 -38.71
C GLY A 195 12.61 15.20 -39.36
N GLY A 196 13.88 15.46 -39.04
CA GLY A 196 14.66 16.53 -39.69
C GLY A 196 15.10 16.12 -41.10
N LYS A 197 15.03 17.03 -42.08
CA LYS A 197 15.48 16.83 -43.48
C LYS A 197 16.99 16.54 -43.64
N ARG A 198 17.72 16.19 -42.58
CA ARG A 198 19.18 15.96 -42.58
C ARG A 198 19.48 14.54 -42.13
N ASN A 199 20.20 13.81 -42.99
CA ASN A 199 20.78 12.51 -42.64
C ASN A 199 21.95 12.74 -41.67
N TYR A 200 21.70 12.58 -40.37
CA TYR A 200 22.77 12.60 -39.37
C TYR A 200 23.61 11.33 -39.47
N SER A 201 24.93 11.43 -39.26
CA SER A 201 25.80 10.26 -39.16
C SER A 201 25.50 9.47 -37.88
N LEU A 202 25.71 8.14 -37.91
CA LEU A 202 25.41 7.24 -36.79
C LEU A 202 26.07 7.70 -35.48
N GLY A 203 27.32 8.21 -35.55
CA GLY A 203 28.04 8.74 -34.39
C GLY A 203 27.42 10.00 -33.77
N ARG A 204 26.79 10.85 -34.59
CA ARG A 204 26.08 12.04 -34.08
C ARG A 204 24.76 11.67 -33.42
N LEU A 205 24.03 10.68 -33.94
CA LEU A 205 22.85 10.14 -33.24
C LEU A 205 23.23 9.55 -31.88
N PHE A 206 24.31 8.77 -31.83
CA PHE A 206 24.83 8.21 -30.58
C PHE A 206 25.19 9.31 -29.56
N ALA A 207 25.92 10.35 -30.00
CA ALA A 207 26.29 11.47 -29.13
C ALA A 207 25.07 12.22 -28.58
N LEU A 208 24.05 12.46 -29.41
CA LEU A 208 22.81 13.11 -28.98
C LEU A 208 22.05 12.25 -27.96
N ALA A 209 21.95 10.94 -28.18
CA ALA A 209 21.30 10.02 -27.26
C ALA A 209 22.07 9.91 -25.93
N MET A 210 23.40 9.87 -25.94
CA MET A 210 24.24 9.87 -24.73
C MET A 210 24.06 11.16 -23.92
N VAL A 211 24.02 12.31 -24.58
CA VAL A 211 23.82 13.60 -23.90
C VAL A 211 22.40 13.70 -23.29
N TYR A 212 21.39 13.17 -23.97
CA TYR A 212 20.04 13.06 -23.42
C TYR A 212 20.00 12.19 -22.15
N VAL A 213 20.60 11.00 -22.20
CA VAL A 213 20.67 10.07 -21.07
C VAL A 213 21.46 10.65 -19.90
N GLN A 214 22.56 11.35 -20.17
CA GLN A 214 23.33 12.02 -19.12
C GLN A 214 22.53 13.14 -18.43
N GLY A 215 21.71 13.87 -19.18
CA GLY A 215 20.78 14.86 -18.61
C GLY A 215 19.78 14.24 -17.63
N MET A 216 19.14 13.13 -18.02
CA MET A 216 18.25 12.38 -17.13
C MET A 216 18.98 11.76 -15.93
N ALA A 217 20.17 11.19 -16.15
CA ALA A 217 20.94 10.54 -15.09
C ALA A 217 21.39 11.55 -14.03
N LEU A 218 21.78 12.75 -14.45
CA LEU A 218 22.18 13.81 -13.54
C LEU A 218 20.98 14.30 -12.72
N THR A 219 19.80 14.49 -13.31
CA THR A 219 18.61 14.91 -12.55
C THR A 219 18.13 13.87 -11.57
N TYR A 220 18.10 12.58 -11.95
CA TYR A 220 17.75 11.50 -11.02
C TYR A 220 18.75 11.34 -9.88
N THR A 221 20.04 11.46 -10.17
CA THR A 221 21.08 11.37 -9.14
C THR A 221 20.97 12.57 -8.18
N LEU A 222 20.79 13.79 -8.71
CA LEU A 222 20.64 14.99 -7.90
C LEU A 222 19.39 14.90 -7.00
N LEU A 223 18.24 14.55 -7.58
CA LEU A 223 16.98 14.42 -6.84
C LEU A 223 17.07 13.29 -5.80
N GLY A 224 17.66 12.15 -6.16
CA GLY A 224 17.86 11.03 -5.24
C GLY A 224 18.78 11.37 -4.07
N VAL A 225 19.86 12.12 -4.31
CA VAL A 225 20.75 12.59 -3.23
C VAL A 225 20.04 13.59 -2.32
N ILE A 226 19.26 14.54 -2.88
CA ILE A 226 18.49 15.50 -2.09
C ILE A 226 17.46 14.78 -1.20
N VAL A 227 16.72 13.82 -1.76
CA VAL A 227 15.71 13.04 -1.02
C VAL A 227 16.39 12.15 0.03
N ALA A 228 17.52 11.52 -0.29
CA ALA A 228 18.30 10.73 0.67
C ALA A 228 18.79 11.58 1.85
N ALA A 229 19.27 12.80 1.58
CA ALA A 229 19.73 13.73 2.62
C ALA A 229 18.59 14.21 3.52
N ALA A 230 17.38 14.32 2.99
CA ALA A 230 16.22 14.78 3.74
C ALA A 230 15.42 13.68 4.46
N GLY A 231 15.72 12.41 4.18
CA GLY A 231 15.22 11.25 4.93
C GLY A 231 13.72 10.97 4.78
N LEU A 232 13.18 10.16 5.70
CA LEU A 232 11.80 9.64 5.68
C LEU A 232 10.70 10.73 5.67
N ARG A 233 11.04 11.99 5.95
CA ARG A 233 10.12 13.13 5.98
C ARG A 233 9.57 13.48 4.60
N PHE A 234 10.36 13.30 3.54
CA PHE A 234 9.90 13.53 2.16
C PHE A 234 8.90 12.45 1.70
N GLN A 235 9.06 11.21 2.15
CA GLN A 235 8.13 10.14 1.82
C GLN A 235 6.76 10.35 2.49
N ALA A 236 6.74 10.84 3.73
CA ALA A 236 5.51 11.24 4.42
C ALA A 236 4.81 12.43 3.72
N ALA A 237 5.58 13.41 3.21
CA ALA A 237 5.03 14.55 2.49
C ALA A 237 4.37 14.16 1.17
N LEU A 238 4.95 13.22 0.42
CA LEU A 238 4.37 12.71 -0.84
C LEU A 238 3.10 11.86 -0.63
N GLN A 239 2.88 11.34 0.59
CA GLN A 239 1.68 10.60 0.95
C GLN A 239 0.52 11.51 1.39
N HIS A 240 0.71 12.83 1.44
CA HIS A 240 -0.35 13.75 1.81
C HIS A 240 -1.50 13.72 0.77
N PRO A 241 -2.78 13.64 1.17
CA PRO A 241 -3.91 13.47 0.26
C PRO A 241 -3.98 14.55 -0.83
N TYR A 242 -3.71 15.81 -0.52
CA TYR A 242 -3.66 16.89 -1.52
C TYR A 242 -2.60 16.68 -2.62
N VAL A 243 -1.42 16.14 -2.28
CA VAL A 243 -0.36 15.87 -3.27
C VAL A 243 -0.76 14.73 -4.19
N LEU A 244 -1.34 13.67 -3.62
CA LEU A 244 -1.86 12.54 -4.39
C LEU A 244 -3.00 12.94 -5.33
N ILE A 245 -3.92 13.81 -4.89
CA ILE A 245 -4.98 14.36 -5.74
C ILE A 245 -4.38 15.20 -6.87
N GLY A 246 -3.41 16.07 -6.57
CA GLY A 246 -2.74 16.89 -7.58
C GLY A 246 -2.01 16.06 -8.63
N LEU A 247 -1.27 15.03 -8.21
CA LEU A 247 -0.57 14.11 -9.10
C LEU A 247 -1.56 13.28 -9.95
N SER A 248 -2.67 12.86 -9.36
CA SER A 248 -3.71 12.11 -10.07
C SER A 248 -4.41 12.96 -11.13
N ALA A 249 -4.69 14.23 -10.81
CA ALA A 249 -5.24 15.19 -11.77
C ALA A 249 -4.26 15.42 -12.94
N LEU A 250 -2.97 15.57 -12.66
CA LEU A 250 -1.93 15.71 -13.68
C LEU A 250 -1.86 14.50 -14.62
N PHE A 251 -1.84 13.28 -14.08
CA PHE A 251 -1.83 12.06 -14.90
C PHE A 251 -3.10 11.87 -15.72
N THR A 252 -4.26 12.22 -15.16
CA THR A 252 -5.54 12.20 -15.88
C THR A 252 -5.52 13.17 -17.06
N LEU A 253 -4.99 14.38 -16.87
CA LEU A 253 -4.83 15.39 -17.93
C LEU A 253 -3.89 14.90 -19.04
N LEU A 254 -2.77 14.27 -18.67
CA LEU A 254 -1.84 13.68 -19.64
C LEU A 254 -2.49 12.54 -20.45
N ALA A 255 -3.26 11.68 -19.79
CA ALA A 255 -3.99 10.61 -20.47
C ALA A 255 -5.05 11.16 -21.44
N LEU A 256 -5.81 12.18 -21.02
CA LEU A 256 -6.76 12.90 -21.89
C LEU A 256 -6.10 13.49 -23.14
N SER A 257 -4.86 13.99 -23.01
CA SER A 257 -4.07 14.46 -24.15
C SER A 257 -3.66 13.33 -25.10
N MET A 258 -3.39 12.14 -24.55
CA MET A 258 -3.10 10.95 -25.37
C MET A 258 -4.32 10.48 -26.17
N PHE A 259 -5.52 10.53 -25.60
CA PHE A 259 -6.78 10.25 -26.31
C PHE A 259 -7.15 11.29 -27.36
N GLY A 260 -6.44 12.43 -27.41
CA GLY A 260 -6.68 13.48 -28.40
C GLY A 260 -7.90 14.35 -28.13
N LEU A 261 -8.54 14.22 -26.96
CA LEU A 261 -9.66 15.07 -26.52
C LEU A 261 -9.23 16.54 -26.38
N PHE A 262 -7.97 16.75 -25.98
CA PHE A 262 -7.31 18.06 -25.96
C PHE A 262 -5.88 17.91 -26.49
N SER A 263 -5.61 18.39 -27.71
CA SER A 263 -4.25 18.78 -28.03
C SER A 263 -3.99 20.12 -27.33
N LEU A 264 -3.00 20.19 -26.43
CA LEU A 264 -2.45 21.49 -26.00
C LEU A 264 -1.78 22.16 -27.22
N GLN A 265 -2.59 22.61 -28.16
CA GLN A 265 -2.16 23.50 -29.21
C GLN A 265 -2.15 24.88 -28.59
N LEU A 266 -0.95 25.34 -28.25
CA LEU A 266 -0.71 26.74 -27.89
C LEU A 266 -1.36 27.65 -28.95
N PRO A 267 -1.89 28.83 -28.57
CA PRO A 267 -2.45 29.78 -29.52
C PRO A 267 -1.51 29.95 -30.71
N ALA A 268 -2.03 29.97 -31.94
CA ALA A 268 -1.22 29.91 -33.16
C ALA A 268 -0.09 30.96 -33.20
N SER A 269 -0.27 32.11 -32.53
CA SER A 269 0.71 33.19 -32.36
C SER A 269 1.89 32.83 -31.44
N VAL A 270 1.63 32.11 -30.34
CA VAL A 270 2.65 31.59 -29.43
C VAL A 270 3.35 30.40 -30.08
N GLN A 271 2.59 29.55 -30.78
CA GLN A 271 3.12 28.41 -31.53
C GLN A 271 4.03 28.85 -32.68
N THR A 272 3.68 29.90 -33.44
CA THR A 272 4.58 30.46 -34.48
C THR A 272 5.79 31.17 -33.90
N ARG A 273 5.65 31.92 -32.79
CA ARG A 273 6.81 32.54 -32.11
C ARG A 273 7.76 31.50 -31.53
N LEU A 274 7.23 30.47 -30.85
CA LEU A 274 8.05 29.35 -30.38
C LEU A 274 8.59 28.53 -31.54
N ALA A 275 7.86 28.34 -32.64
CA ALA A 275 8.37 27.62 -33.81
C ALA A 275 9.49 28.40 -34.49
N LEU A 276 9.42 29.74 -34.58
CA LEU A 276 10.50 30.57 -35.11
C LEU A 276 11.73 30.61 -34.18
N TRP A 277 11.51 30.66 -32.86
CA TRP A 277 12.57 30.55 -31.86
C TRP A 277 13.19 29.14 -31.83
N SER A 278 12.37 28.10 -31.95
CA SER A 278 12.77 26.70 -32.07
C SER A 278 13.38 26.40 -33.44
N ASN A 279 13.10 27.16 -34.50
CA ASN A 279 13.82 27.05 -35.78
C ASN A 279 15.19 27.72 -35.71
N ARG A 280 15.36 28.72 -34.83
CA ARG A 280 16.68 29.27 -34.49
C ARG A 280 17.49 28.29 -33.62
N GLN A 281 16.83 27.53 -32.74
CA GLN A 281 17.43 26.37 -32.05
C GLN A 281 17.49 25.18 -33.00
N GLN A 282 18.59 25.02 -33.72
CA GLN A 282 18.82 23.86 -34.58
C GLN A 282 18.50 22.55 -33.83
N GLY A 283 17.51 21.79 -34.33
CA GLY A 283 17.24 20.43 -33.89
C GLY A 283 18.53 19.61 -33.91
N GLY A 284 18.89 19.03 -32.76
CA GLY A 284 20.16 18.33 -32.57
C GLY A 284 21.33 19.20 -32.06
N SER A 285 21.07 20.32 -31.38
CA SER A 285 22.08 20.99 -30.55
C SER A 285 22.25 20.26 -29.21
N LEU A 286 23.49 19.89 -28.87
CA LEU A 286 23.83 19.12 -27.65
C LEU A 286 23.25 19.73 -26.36
N PRO A 287 23.28 21.08 -26.14
CA PRO A 287 22.73 21.68 -24.94
C PRO A 287 21.20 21.57 -24.85
N GLY A 288 20.49 21.69 -25.98
CA GLY A 288 19.03 21.58 -26.03
C GLY A 288 18.56 20.17 -25.71
N VAL A 289 19.28 19.17 -26.21
CA VAL A 289 19.00 17.76 -25.94
C VAL A 289 19.28 17.38 -24.48
N PHE A 290 20.35 17.93 -23.89
CA PHE A 290 20.64 17.77 -22.45
C PHE A 290 19.50 18.33 -21.58
N LEU A 291 19.03 19.55 -21.88
CA LEU A 291 17.98 20.21 -21.11
C LEU A 291 16.63 19.47 -21.23
N MET A 292 16.31 18.98 -22.43
CA MET A 292 15.12 18.15 -22.65
C MET A 292 15.20 16.81 -21.89
N GLY A 293 16.40 16.21 -21.79
CA GLY A 293 16.63 15.05 -20.94
C GLY A 293 16.41 15.37 -19.46
N ALA A 294 16.95 16.48 -18.96
CA ALA A 294 16.76 16.90 -17.58
C ALA A 294 15.27 17.09 -17.20
N LEU A 295 14.51 17.78 -18.06
CA LEU A 295 13.07 18.00 -17.88
C LEU A 295 12.28 16.68 -17.92
N ALA A 296 12.60 15.78 -18.85
CA ALA A 296 11.99 14.46 -18.95
C ALA A 296 12.20 13.62 -17.68
N GLY A 297 13.42 13.65 -17.11
CA GLY A 297 13.72 12.98 -15.84
C GLY A 297 12.89 13.50 -14.66
N LEU A 298 12.65 14.81 -14.62
CA LEU A 298 11.80 15.42 -13.59
C LEU A 298 10.34 14.97 -13.69
N ILE A 299 9.81 14.89 -14.92
CA ILE A 299 8.43 14.48 -15.22
C ILE A 299 8.23 12.97 -14.97
N CYS A 300 9.25 12.15 -15.19
CA CYS A 300 9.19 10.69 -14.99
C CYS A 300 9.37 10.26 -13.53
N SER A 301 9.83 11.14 -12.65
CA SER A 301 10.06 10.88 -11.21
C SER A 301 8.88 10.26 -10.43
N PRO A 302 7.62 10.70 -10.59
CA PRO A 302 6.50 10.09 -9.87
C PRO A 302 6.21 8.65 -10.30
N CYS A 303 6.60 8.25 -11.52
CA CYS A 303 6.42 6.87 -11.99
C CYS A 303 7.52 5.93 -11.52
N THR A 304 8.69 6.47 -11.15
CA THR A 304 9.86 5.70 -10.71
C THR A 304 10.00 5.66 -9.19
N THR A 305 9.00 6.13 -8.45
CA THR A 305 9.06 6.24 -6.98
C THR A 305 9.29 4.89 -6.31
N ALA A 306 8.63 3.81 -6.74
CA ALA A 306 8.80 2.49 -6.11
C ALA A 306 10.24 1.93 -6.23
N PRO A 307 10.85 1.88 -7.44
CA PRO A 307 12.27 1.54 -7.57
C PRO A 307 13.20 2.49 -6.81
N LEU A 308 12.92 3.80 -6.85
CA LEU A 308 13.73 4.79 -6.14
C LEU A 308 13.67 4.59 -4.62
N SER A 309 12.51 4.29 -4.03
CA SER A 309 12.37 3.97 -2.61
C SER A 309 13.22 2.77 -2.19
N ALA A 310 13.31 1.72 -3.02
CA ALA A 310 14.17 0.57 -2.76
C ALA A 310 15.66 0.94 -2.77
N ILE A 311 16.10 1.75 -3.73
CA ILE A 311 17.47 2.25 -3.80
C ILE A 311 17.78 3.17 -2.61
N LEU A 312 16.85 4.06 -2.23
CA LEU A 312 17.00 4.93 -1.07
C LEU A 312 17.11 4.14 0.23
N LEU A 313 16.35 3.05 0.39
CA LEU A 313 16.49 2.12 1.52
C LEU A 313 17.86 1.46 1.53
N TYR A 314 18.38 1.04 0.37
CA TYR A 314 19.74 0.50 0.26
C TYR A 314 20.81 1.54 0.65
N ILE A 315 20.67 2.80 0.23
CA ILE A 315 21.57 3.89 0.63
C ILE A 315 21.52 4.12 2.14
N ALA A 316 20.32 4.11 2.71
CA ALA A 316 20.10 4.27 4.15
C ALA A 316 20.74 3.13 4.97
N GLN A 317 20.72 1.89 4.46
CA GLN A 317 21.34 0.74 5.11
C GLN A 317 22.86 0.69 4.91
N SER A 318 23.36 1.04 3.72
CA SER A 318 24.79 0.96 3.37
C SER A 318 25.61 2.14 3.89
N GLY A 319 24.97 3.27 4.22
CA GLY A 319 25.64 4.46 4.75
C GLY A 319 26.60 5.16 3.78
N ASN A 320 26.75 4.67 2.55
CA ASN A 320 27.69 5.19 1.56
C ASN A 320 26.95 5.99 0.47
N LEU A 321 26.89 7.32 0.65
CA LEU A 321 26.22 8.23 -0.30
C LEU A 321 26.83 8.15 -1.71
N LEU A 322 28.13 7.92 -1.85
CA LEU A 322 28.81 7.87 -3.15
C LEU A 322 28.42 6.60 -3.93
N ALA A 323 28.37 5.45 -3.23
CA ALA A 323 27.87 4.20 -3.81
C ALA A 323 26.39 4.33 -4.20
N GLY A 324 25.59 5.01 -3.35
CA GLY A 324 24.20 5.34 -3.64
C GLY A 324 24.01 6.17 -4.90
N ALA A 325 24.74 7.27 -5.02
CA ALA A 325 24.74 8.12 -6.21
C ALA A 325 25.16 7.32 -7.46
N GLY A 326 26.17 6.46 -7.35
CA GLY A 326 26.58 5.56 -8.42
C GLY A 326 25.48 4.60 -8.86
N THR A 327 24.74 4.00 -7.93
CA THR A 327 23.61 3.10 -8.26
C THR A 327 22.43 3.84 -8.91
N LEU A 328 22.13 5.07 -8.48
CA LEU A 328 21.10 5.93 -9.09
C LEU A 328 21.49 6.33 -10.51
N TRP A 329 22.76 6.70 -10.72
CA TRP A 329 23.28 7.01 -12.04
C TRP A 329 23.20 5.79 -12.97
N LEU A 330 23.59 4.61 -12.48
CA LEU A 330 23.54 3.37 -13.26
C LEU A 330 22.09 2.94 -13.59
N TYR A 331 21.15 3.13 -12.65
CA TYR A 331 19.72 2.93 -12.87
C TYR A 331 19.19 3.83 -14.00
N ALA A 332 19.55 5.12 -13.98
CA ALA A 332 19.15 6.07 -15.02
C ALA A 332 19.79 5.75 -16.39
N VAL A 333 21.05 5.32 -16.41
CA VAL A 333 21.70 4.81 -17.63
C VAL A 333 21.00 3.54 -18.14
N GLY A 334 20.56 2.66 -17.24
CA GLY A 334 19.76 1.48 -17.56
C GLY A 334 18.46 1.81 -18.30
N MET A 335 17.74 2.85 -17.86
CA MET A 335 16.55 3.36 -18.58
C MET A 335 16.91 3.98 -19.94
N GLY A 336 18.10 4.56 -20.06
CA GLY A 336 18.60 5.18 -21.29
C GLY A 336 19.05 4.22 -22.37
N LEU A 337 19.49 3.01 -22.01
CA LEU A 337 20.00 1.99 -22.94
C LEU A 337 18.97 1.60 -24.03
N PRO A 338 17.71 1.27 -23.69
CA PRO A 338 16.67 1.01 -24.69
C PRO A 338 16.42 2.21 -25.62
N LEU A 339 16.47 3.43 -25.10
CA LEU A 339 16.31 4.66 -25.90
C LEU A 339 17.47 4.82 -26.89
N ILE A 340 18.71 4.62 -26.45
CA ILE A 340 19.89 4.67 -27.32
C ILE A 340 19.78 3.61 -28.43
N ALA A 341 19.49 2.36 -28.07
CA ALA A 341 19.34 1.27 -29.04
C ALA A 341 18.31 1.63 -30.11
N VAL A 342 17.21 2.23 -29.70
CA VAL A 342 16.14 2.64 -30.59
C VAL A 342 16.55 3.79 -31.49
N THR A 343 17.24 4.79 -30.97
CA THR A 343 17.69 5.92 -31.81
C THR A 343 18.63 5.44 -32.90
N LEU A 344 19.43 4.39 -32.64
CA LEU A 344 20.38 3.81 -33.60
C LEU A 344 19.70 2.84 -34.58
N PHE A 345 18.81 1.97 -34.10
CA PHE A 345 18.19 0.89 -34.89
C PHE A 345 16.77 1.22 -35.40
N GLY A 346 16.19 2.32 -34.94
CA GLY A 346 14.79 2.69 -35.18
C GLY A 346 14.46 2.87 -36.66
N ASN A 347 15.40 3.38 -37.47
CA ASN A 347 15.20 3.52 -38.92
C ASN A 347 15.04 2.17 -39.65
N ARG A 348 15.49 1.05 -39.06
CA ARG A 348 15.40 -0.30 -39.64
C ARG A 348 14.23 -1.12 -39.09
N PHE A 349 13.86 -0.91 -37.83
CA PHE A 349 12.87 -1.74 -37.13
C PHE A 349 11.52 -1.05 -36.87
N LEU A 350 11.45 0.28 -36.85
CA LEU A 350 10.18 0.97 -36.61
C LEU A 350 9.42 1.12 -37.93
N PRO A 351 8.20 0.55 -38.05
CA PRO A 351 7.36 0.81 -39.20
C PRO A 351 7.05 2.30 -39.31
N LYS A 352 6.89 2.81 -40.53
CA LYS A 352 6.49 4.20 -40.77
C LYS A 352 5.26 4.54 -39.93
N SER A 353 5.24 5.73 -39.33
CA SER A 353 4.14 6.26 -38.52
C SER A 353 2.83 6.19 -39.31
N GLY A 354 2.06 5.13 -39.06
CA GLY A 354 0.77 4.84 -39.70
C GLY A 354 -0.37 4.77 -38.69
N PRO A 355 -1.58 4.35 -39.11
CA PRO A 355 -2.77 4.28 -38.25
C PRO A 355 -2.59 3.44 -36.98
N TRP A 356 -1.70 2.44 -37.03
CA TRP A 356 -1.38 1.60 -35.88
C TRP A 356 -0.80 2.39 -34.70
N MET A 357 -0.02 3.45 -34.96
CA MET A 357 0.58 4.29 -33.91
C MET A 357 -0.49 4.99 -33.06
N GLN A 358 -1.63 5.32 -33.67
CA GLN A 358 -2.75 5.94 -32.96
C GLN A 358 -3.44 4.94 -32.02
N THR A 359 -3.63 3.69 -32.46
CA THR A 359 -4.16 2.63 -31.59
C THR A 359 -3.24 2.33 -30.41
N VAL A 360 -1.92 2.34 -30.62
CA VAL A 360 -0.93 2.15 -29.55
C VAL A 360 -0.97 3.33 -28.55
N LYS A 361 -1.06 4.56 -29.06
CA LYS A 361 -1.17 5.78 -28.23
C LYS A 361 -2.41 5.74 -27.32
N GLU A 362 -3.55 5.39 -27.89
CA GLU A 362 -4.82 5.25 -27.15
C GLU A 362 -4.73 4.12 -26.11
N GLY A 363 -4.13 2.97 -26.46
CA GLY A 363 -3.90 1.86 -25.53
C GLY A 363 -3.04 2.25 -24.32
N PHE A 364 -1.93 2.96 -24.53
CA PHE A 364 -1.10 3.46 -23.42
C PHE A 364 -1.79 4.52 -22.57
N GLY A 365 -2.73 5.29 -23.14
CA GLY A 365 -3.58 6.22 -22.39
C GLY A 365 -4.37 5.53 -21.27
N PHE A 366 -4.93 4.34 -21.53
CA PHE A 366 -5.64 3.55 -20.51
C PHE A 366 -4.71 3.04 -19.41
N VAL A 367 -3.48 2.64 -19.77
CA VAL A 367 -2.47 2.21 -18.79
C VAL A 367 -2.06 3.39 -17.89
N ILE A 368 -1.90 4.59 -18.45
CA ILE A 368 -1.62 5.80 -17.66
C ILE A 368 -2.79 6.13 -16.73
N LEU A 369 -4.04 5.92 -17.14
CA LEU A 369 -5.23 6.11 -16.29
C LEU A 369 -5.33 5.11 -15.12
N ALA A 370 -4.66 3.97 -15.17
CA ALA A 370 -4.62 3.03 -14.04
C ALA A 370 -3.89 3.62 -12.82
N LEU A 371 -2.87 4.46 -13.05
CA LEU A 371 -2.09 5.11 -11.99
C LEU A 371 -2.93 6.06 -11.10
N PRO A 372 -3.67 7.05 -11.63
CA PRO A 372 -4.53 7.90 -10.81
C PRO A 372 -5.64 7.10 -10.12
N VAL A 373 -6.21 6.07 -10.76
CA VAL A 373 -7.20 5.20 -10.09
C VAL A 373 -6.59 4.51 -8.86
N PHE A 374 -5.39 3.95 -9.00
CA PHE A 374 -4.65 3.34 -7.89
C PHE A 374 -4.30 4.34 -6.78
N LEU A 375 -3.93 5.59 -7.13
CA LEU A 375 -3.65 6.64 -6.16
C LEU A 375 -4.92 7.12 -5.43
N LEU A 376 -6.06 7.21 -6.14
CA LEU A 376 -7.35 7.59 -5.56
C LEU A 376 -7.93 6.49 -4.66
N GLU A 377 -7.74 5.22 -5.00
CA GLU A 377 -8.19 4.07 -4.21
C GLU A 377 -7.68 4.14 -2.76
N ARG A 378 -6.41 4.54 -2.56
CA ARG A 378 -5.83 4.75 -1.23
C ARG A 378 -6.50 5.86 -0.41
N ILE A 379 -7.20 6.79 -1.04
CA ILE A 379 -7.84 7.93 -0.38
C ILE A 379 -9.34 7.70 -0.18
N LEU A 380 -10.02 7.10 -1.18
CA LEU A 380 -11.48 6.91 -1.16
C LEU A 380 -11.92 5.54 -0.58
N GLY A 381 -10.98 4.63 -0.32
CA GLY A 381 -11.24 3.30 0.22
C GLY A 381 -11.70 2.27 -0.83
N ASP A 382 -11.77 1.00 -0.43
CA ASP A 382 -12.00 -0.15 -1.33
C ASP A 382 -13.31 -0.06 -2.13
N LEU A 383 -14.37 0.51 -1.54
CA LEU A 383 -15.68 0.65 -2.18
C LEU A 383 -15.63 1.49 -3.47
N TRP A 384 -14.92 2.62 -3.46
CA TRP A 384 -14.76 3.48 -4.63
C TRP A 384 -13.63 3.00 -5.53
N GLY A 385 -12.60 2.35 -4.96
CA GLY A 385 -11.52 1.69 -5.71
C GLY A 385 -12.06 0.70 -6.73
N MET A 386 -12.89 -0.26 -6.30
CA MET A 386 -13.49 -1.25 -7.21
C MET A 386 -14.33 -0.62 -8.33
N ARG A 387 -15.05 0.46 -8.02
CA ARG A 387 -15.88 1.18 -9.01
C ARG A 387 -15.02 1.88 -10.06
N LEU A 388 -13.96 2.57 -9.65
CA LEU A 388 -13.06 3.26 -10.58
C LEU A 388 -12.30 2.28 -11.47
N TRP A 389 -11.84 1.16 -10.91
CA TRP A 389 -11.22 0.07 -11.69
C TRP A 389 -12.17 -0.56 -12.69
N SER A 390 -13.42 -0.82 -12.26
CA SER A 390 -14.47 -1.34 -13.12
C SER A 390 -14.81 -0.36 -14.26
N LEU A 391 -14.90 0.95 -13.97
CA LEU A 391 -15.13 2.00 -14.97
C LEU A 391 -13.99 2.03 -16.00
N LEU A 392 -12.74 2.00 -15.54
CA LEU A 392 -11.56 1.97 -16.40
C LEU A 392 -11.53 0.71 -17.29
N ALA A 393 -11.82 -0.46 -16.71
CA ALA A 393 -11.84 -1.74 -17.43
C ALA A 393 -12.93 -1.75 -18.50
N VAL A 394 -14.14 -1.28 -18.19
CA VAL A 394 -15.24 -1.16 -19.15
C VAL A 394 -14.86 -0.21 -20.29
N ALA A 395 -14.29 0.96 -19.96
CA ALA A 395 -13.85 1.91 -20.98
C ALA A 395 -12.77 1.32 -21.90
N PHE A 396 -11.81 0.57 -21.33
CA PHE A 396 -10.77 -0.13 -22.09
C PHE A 396 -11.34 -1.20 -23.02
N PHE A 397 -12.21 -2.09 -22.51
CA PHE A 397 -12.80 -3.14 -23.33
C PHE A 397 -13.75 -2.59 -24.40
N ALA A 398 -14.51 -1.53 -24.10
CA ALA A 398 -15.36 -0.85 -25.08
C ALA A 398 -14.53 -0.21 -26.20
N TRP A 399 -13.43 0.47 -25.86
CA TRP A 399 -12.51 1.00 -26.84
C TRP A 399 -11.87 -0.12 -27.66
N ALA A 400 -11.37 -1.19 -27.03
CA ALA A 400 -10.72 -2.31 -27.71
C ALA A 400 -11.69 -3.05 -28.64
N PHE A 401 -12.96 -3.20 -28.24
CA PHE A 401 -14.04 -3.71 -29.09
C PHE A 401 -14.27 -2.80 -30.30
N SER A 402 -14.33 -1.47 -30.10
CA SER A 402 -14.49 -0.50 -31.20
C SER A 402 -13.32 -0.52 -32.20
N ALA A 403 -12.09 -0.68 -31.70
CA ALA A 403 -10.90 -0.83 -32.53
C ALA A 403 -10.88 -2.16 -33.28
N SER A 404 -11.33 -3.24 -32.62
CA SER A 404 -11.42 -4.58 -33.19
C SER A 404 -12.51 -4.69 -34.27
N LEU A 405 -13.56 -3.88 -34.24
CA LEU A 405 -14.62 -3.85 -35.27
C LEU A 405 -14.11 -3.41 -36.65
N ARG A 406 -12.96 -2.73 -36.72
CA ARG A 406 -12.32 -2.33 -37.98
C ARG A 406 -11.62 -3.48 -38.72
N ALA A 407 -11.39 -4.61 -38.04
CA ALA A 407 -10.76 -5.79 -38.64
C ALA A 407 -11.81 -6.83 -39.06
N SER A 408 -11.85 -7.20 -40.33
CA SER A 408 -12.77 -8.20 -40.88
C SER A 408 -12.10 -9.58 -40.97
N GLY A 409 -12.41 -10.48 -40.03
CA GLY A 409 -11.95 -11.87 -40.07
C GLY A 409 -12.66 -12.78 -39.06
N GLY A 410 -12.83 -14.07 -39.39
CA GLY A 410 -13.58 -15.02 -38.52
C GLY A 410 -12.97 -15.21 -37.12
N LYS A 411 -11.62 -15.21 -37.02
CA LYS A 411 -10.91 -15.26 -35.72
C LYS A 411 -11.09 -13.97 -34.90
N TRP A 412 -11.23 -12.83 -35.57
CA TRP A 412 -11.48 -11.53 -34.93
C TRP A 412 -12.89 -11.45 -34.32
N ARG A 413 -13.90 -12.12 -34.90
CA ARG A 413 -15.25 -12.19 -34.31
C ARG A 413 -15.29 -12.94 -32.98
N VAL A 414 -14.50 -14.01 -32.83
CA VAL A 414 -14.38 -14.74 -31.55
C VAL A 414 -13.74 -13.84 -30.48
N MET A 415 -12.70 -13.09 -30.85
CA MET A 415 -12.06 -12.13 -29.95
C MET A 415 -12.98 -10.96 -29.55
N GLN A 416 -13.83 -10.48 -30.48
CA GLN A 416 -14.86 -9.47 -30.21
C GLN A 416 -15.90 -9.96 -29.19
N ILE A 417 -16.38 -11.19 -29.33
CA ILE A 417 -17.33 -11.80 -28.38
C ILE A 417 -16.66 -11.95 -27.00
N MET A 418 -15.40 -12.40 -26.96
CA MET A 418 -14.66 -12.56 -25.71
C MET A 418 -14.40 -11.23 -25.00
N MET A 419 -14.06 -10.16 -25.74
CA MET A 419 -13.93 -8.80 -25.19
C MET A 419 -15.25 -8.23 -24.69
N LEU A 420 -16.36 -8.50 -25.38
CA LEU A 420 -17.68 -8.04 -24.96
C LEU A 420 -18.14 -8.76 -23.69
N VAL A 421 -17.87 -10.06 -23.57
CA VAL A 421 -18.10 -10.82 -22.33
C VAL A 421 -17.23 -10.28 -21.20
N ALA A 422 -15.94 -10.00 -21.46
CA ALA A 422 -15.05 -9.40 -20.47
C ALA A 422 -15.55 -8.02 -20.00
N ALA A 423 -15.99 -7.16 -20.93
CA ALA A 423 -16.61 -5.87 -20.59
C ALA A 423 -17.85 -6.05 -19.70
N LEU A 424 -18.70 -7.03 -20.00
CA LEU A 424 -19.92 -7.31 -19.23
C LEU A 424 -19.62 -7.83 -17.82
N ILE A 425 -18.60 -8.68 -17.67
CA ILE A 425 -18.12 -9.17 -16.36
C ILE A 425 -17.52 -8.00 -15.57
N SER A 426 -16.65 -7.22 -16.20
CA SER A 426 -16.01 -6.07 -15.58
C SER A 426 -17.02 -4.99 -15.20
N ALA A 427 -18.18 -4.89 -15.85
CA ALA A 427 -19.22 -3.92 -15.54
C ALA A 427 -20.09 -4.28 -14.33
N ARG A 428 -20.01 -5.50 -13.77
CA ARG A 428 -20.88 -5.91 -12.65
C ARG A 428 -20.87 -4.96 -11.45
N PRO A 429 -19.72 -4.49 -10.93
CA PRO A 429 -19.70 -3.52 -9.83
C PRO A 429 -20.40 -2.20 -10.14
N LEU A 430 -20.39 -1.76 -11.41
CA LEU A 430 -21.14 -0.59 -11.86
C LEU A 430 -22.63 -0.88 -12.07
N GLN A 431 -22.98 -2.06 -12.58
CA GLN A 431 -24.37 -2.49 -12.78
C GLN A 431 -25.09 -2.66 -11.44
N ASP A 432 -24.41 -3.24 -10.44
CA ASP A 432 -24.93 -3.37 -9.07
C ASP A 432 -25.17 -2.00 -8.43
N TRP A 433 -24.37 -0.98 -8.79
CA TRP A 433 -24.56 0.40 -8.32
C TRP A 433 -25.66 1.16 -9.09
N ALA A 434 -25.73 1.04 -10.41
CA ALA A 434 -26.64 1.84 -11.26
C ALA A 434 -28.02 1.20 -11.45
N PHE A 435 -28.08 -0.13 -11.51
CA PHE A 435 -29.29 -0.92 -11.78
C PHE A 435 -29.58 -1.95 -10.69
N GLY A 436 -28.84 -1.92 -9.57
CA GLY A 436 -29.28 -2.54 -8.34
C GLY A 436 -30.57 -1.86 -7.86
N SER A 437 -31.71 -2.18 -8.49
CA SER A 437 -32.93 -2.40 -7.72
C SER A 437 -32.47 -3.33 -6.62
N GLY A 438 -32.37 -2.84 -5.39
CA GLY A 438 -31.83 -3.58 -4.27
C GLY A 438 -32.25 -5.02 -4.42
N ALA A 439 -31.33 -5.85 -4.94
CA ALA A 439 -31.48 -7.26 -4.72
C ALA A 439 -31.63 -7.30 -3.21
N PRO A 440 -32.40 -8.21 -2.64
CA PRO A 440 -31.93 -8.69 -1.38
C PRO A 440 -30.52 -9.22 -1.72
N GLN A 441 -29.49 -8.36 -1.60
CA GLN A 441 -28.50 -8.57 -0.57
C GLN A 441 -29.31 -9.32 0.45
N GLN A 442 -29.06 -10.62 0.60
CA GLN A 442 -29.38 -11.17 1.90
C GLN A 442 -28.76 -10.13 2.80
N ASN A 443 -29.62 -9.30 3.39
CA ASN A 443 -29.27 -8.37 4.41
C ASN A 443 -28.80 -9.43 5.40
N ILE A 444 -27.50 -9.73 5.36
CA ILE A 444 -26.75 -9.99 6.55
C ILE A 444 -27.12 -8.74 7.31
N ALA A 445 -28.20 -8.86 8.08
CA ALA A 445 -28.89 -7.73 8.64
C ALA A 445 -27.87 -7.28 9.64
N HIS A 446 -27.05 -6.32 9.23
CA HIS A 446 -25.99 -5.81 10.05
C HIS A 446 -26.72 -5.30 11.27
N LEU A 447 -26.34 -5.86 12.41
CA LEU A 447 -26.89 -5.48 13.69
C LEU A 447 -26.87 -3.94 13.75
N PRO A 448 -27.97 -3.29 14.15
CA PRO A 448 -28.09 -1.83 14.12
C PRO A 448 -27.25 -1.21 15.26
N PHE A 449 -25.93 -1.29 15.15
CA PHE A 449 -25.01 -0.70 16.09
C PHE A 449 -25.09 0.83 16.01
N GLN A 450 -25.37 1.45 17.14
CA GLN A 450 -25.27 2.89 17.29
C GLN A 450 -23.81 3.27 17.60
N PRO A 451 -23.17 4.10 16.77
CA PRO A 451 -21.78 4.48 17.00
C PRO A 451 -21.67 5.42 18.19
N VAL A 452 -20.67 5.18 19.05
CA VAL A 452 -20.31 6.02 20.19
C VAL A 452 -18.80 6.26 20.20
N GLN A 453 -18.35 7.46 20.58
CA GLN A 453 -16.93 7.83 20.60
C GLN A 453 -16.44 8.34 21.95
N THR A 454 -17.34 8.83 22.80
CA THR A 454 -16.98 9.42 24.09
C THR A 454 -17.73 8.73 25.24
N LEU A 455 -17.14 8.79 26.43
CA LEU A 455 -17.77 8.25 27.64
C LEU A 455 -19.15 8.86 27.89
N GLU A 456 -19.28 10.18 27.68
CA GLU A 456 -20.55 10.90 27.82
C GLU A 456 -21.64 10.34 26.88
N GLN A 457 -21.27 9.95 25.65
CA GLN A 457 -22.21 9.34 24.71
C GLN A 457 -22.61 7.92 25.15
N VAL A 458 -21.68 7.16 25.74
CA VAL A 458 -21.99 5.85 26.32
C VAL A 458 -22.97 6.03 27.48
N ASP A 459 -22.68 6.91 28.43
CA ASP A 459 -23.53 7.15 29.60
C ASP A 459 -24.91 7.67 29.20
N GLN A 460 -24.98 8.58 28.22
CA GLN A 460 -26.24 9.07 27.69
C GLN A 460 -27.05 7.96 27.01
N ALA A 461 -26.40 7.08 26.25
CA ALA A 461 -27.05 5.95 25.60
C ALA A 461 -27.53 4.91 26.61
N LEU A 462 -26.79 4.69 27.70
CA LEU A 462 -27.20 3.83 28.82
C LEU A 462 -28.45 4.36 29.53
N GLN A 463 -28.54 5.68 29.74
CA GLN A 463 -29.75 6.30 30.32
C GLN A 463 -30.97 6.22 29.38
N GLN A 464 -30.74 6.19 28.06
CA GLN A 464 -31.79 6.05 27.05
C GLN A 464 -32.24 4.60 26.83
N ALA A 465 -31.62 3.62 27.48
CA ALA A 465 -31.91 2.19 27.28
C ALA A 465 -33.32 1.78 27.71
N GLN A 466 -34.04 2.62 28.48
CA GLN A 466 -35.45 2.43 28.89
C GLN A 466 -35.74 1.01 29.43
N GLY A 467 -34.83 0.44 30.19
CA GLY A 467 -34.99 -0.88 30.82
C GLY A 467 -34.55 -2.08 29.97
N ARG A 468 -33.86 -1.86 28.84
CA ARG A 468 -33.23 -2.92 28.04
C ARG A 468 -31.76 -3.12 28.45
N ILE A 469 -31.24 -4.32 28.23
CA ILE A 469 -29.80 -4.61 28.35
C ILE A 469 -29.08 -3.86 27.22
N THR A 470 -27.94 -3.27 27.53
CA THR A 470 -27.10 -2.58 26.54
C THR A 470 -25.78 -3.33 26.35
N MET A 471 -25.51 -3.74 25.12
CA MET A 471 -24.24 -4.33 24.70
C MET A 471 -23.38 -3.24 24.07
N VAL A 472 -22.16 -3.08 24.58
CA VAL A 472 -21.15 -2.16 24.04
C VAL A 472 -20.02 -2.97 23.45
N ASP A 473 -19.88 -2.94 22.12
CA ASP A 473 -18.80 -3.56 21.36
C ASP A 473 -17.65 -2.56 21.17
N LEU A 474 -16.46 -2.85 21.71
CA LEU A 474 -15.27 -2.07 21.46
C LEU A 474 -14.49 -2.65 20.27
N TYR A 475 -14.37 -1.85 19.21
CA TYR A 475 -13.93 -2.28 17.89
C TYR A 475 -12.74 -1.46 17.36
N ALA A 476 -11.89 -2.08 16.53
CA ALA A 476 -10.90 -1.37 15.71
C ALA A 476 -10.61 -2.07 14.37
N ASP A 477 -10.28 -1.31 13.33
CA ASP A 477 -9.97 -1.85 11.99
C ASP A 477 -8.69 -2.70 11.96
N TRP A 478 -7.76 -2.47 12.88
CA TRP A 478 -6.53 -3.24 13.03
C TRP A 478 -6.70 -4.52 13.89
N CYS A 479 -7.91 -4.80 14.37
CA CYS A 479 -8.21 -5.92 15.26
C CYS A 479 -8.76 -7.13 14.49
N VAL A 480 -7.96 -8.20 14.37
CA VAL A 480 -8.32 -9.46 13.68
C VAL A 480 -9.58 -10.06 14.28
N ALA A 481 -9.58 -10.24 15.60
CA ALA A 481 -10.70 -10.88 16.28
C ALA A 481 -12.00 -10.06 16.25
N CYS A 482 -11.90 -8.73 16.09
CA CYS A 482 -13.05 -7.88 15.85
C CYS A 482 -13.67 -8.18 14.47
N LYS A 483 -12.84 -8.38 13.44
CA LYS A 483 -13.29 -8.82 12.11
C LYS A 483 -13.84 -10.24 12.12
N GLU A 484 -13.30 -11.11 12.95
CA GLU A 484 -13.87 -12.46 13.17
C GLU A 484 -15.27 -12.38 13.77
N PHE A 485 -15.53 -11.50 14.74
CA PHE A 485 -16.89 -11.29 15.28
C PHE A 485 -17.87 -10.83 14.20
N GLU A 486 -17.50 -9.81 13.40
CA GLU A 486 -18.35 -9.29 12.32
C GLU A 486 -18.69 -10.38 11.29
N LYS A 487 -17.70 -11.20 10.91
CA LYS A 487 -17.86 -12.21 9.86
C LYS A 487 -18.52 -13.51 10.34
N TYR A 488 -18.18 -13.99 11.53
CA TYR A 488 -18.54 -15.34 11.99
C TYR A 488 -19.59 -15.38 13.10
N THR A 489 -19.74 -14.31 13.89
CA THR A 489 -20.62 -14.33 15.07
C THR A 489 -21.83 -13.42 14.89
N PHE A 490 -21.63 -12.17 14.47
CA PHE A 490 -22.71 -11.20 14.26
C PHE A 490 -23.51 -11.43 12.97
N SER A 491 -22.95 -12.20 12.03
CA SER A 491 -23.63 -12.61 10.79
C SER A 491 -24.61 -13.77 11.00
N ASP A 492 -24.45 -14.55 12.08
CA ASP A 492 -25.30 -15.70 12.41
C ASP A 492 -26.73 -15.26 12.73
N SER A 493 -27.73 -15.93 12.16
CA SER A 493 -29.15 -15.55 12.35
C SER A 493 -29.61 -15.74 13.80
N ALA A 494 -29.18 -16.80 14.47
CA ALA A 494 -29.61 -17.07 15.84
C ALA A 494 -29.02 -16.06 16.84
N VAL A 495 -27.79 -15.58 16.60
CA VAL A 495 -27.20 -14.48 17.40
C VAL A 495 -28.00 -13.19 17.20
N ARG A 496 -28.33 -12.85 15.95
CA ARG A 496 -29.14 -11.67 15.64
C ARG A 496 -30.51 -11.70 16.32
N ASP A 497 -31.19 -12.85 16.30
CA ASP A 497 -32.49 -13.01 16.93
C ASP A 497 -32.46 -12.75 18.44
N ASN A 498 -31.40 -13.18 19.13
CA ASN A 498 -31.21 -12.94 20.56
C ASN A 498 -30.83 -11.48 20.88
N LEU A 499 -30.21 -10.77 19.94
CA LEU A 499 -29.80 -9.37 20.11
C LEU A 499 -30.89 -8.36 19.73
N ASN A 500 -32.01 -8.78 19.14
CA ASN A 500 -33.09 -7.88 18.72
C ASN A 500 -33.68 -7.03 19.87
N ASN A 501 -33.66 -7.54 21.11
CA ASN A 501 -34.18 -6.84 22.28
C ASN A 501 -33.08 -6.14 23.12
N VAL A 502 -31.83 -6.17 22.64
CA VAL A 502 -30.67 -5.57 23.29
C VAL A 502 -30.32 -4.27 22.56
N GLN A 503 -29.99 -3.22 23.30
CA GLN A 503 -29.45 -2.00 22.70
C GLN A 503 -27.99 -2.24 22.32
N LEU A 504 -27.64 -2.00 21.05
CA LEU A 504 -26.31 -2.29 20.53
C LEU A 504 -25.55 -0.98 20.30
N LEU A 505 -24.47 -0.79 21.03
CA LEU A 505 -23.54 0.33 20.88
C LEU A 505 -22.21 -0.19 20.35
N GLN A 506 -21.56 0.57 19.47
CA GLN A 506 -20.21 0.24 19.00
C GLN A 506 -19.28 1.44 19.18
N ALA A 507 -18.18 1.21 19.90
CA ALA A 507 -17.13 2.18 20.13
C ALA A 507 -15.94 1.89 19.20
N ASN A 508 -15.73 2.72 18.18
CA ASN A 508 -14.60 2.57 17.26
C ASN A 508 -13.38 3.33 17.80
N VAL A 509 -12.37 2.58 18.23
CA VAL A 509 -11.11 3.10 18.79
C VAL A 509 -9.91 2.91 17.83
N THR A 510 -10.18 2.79 16.52
CA THR A 510 -9.15 2.56 15.49
C THR A 510 -8.05 3.63 15.52
N ALA A 511 -8.43 4.89 15.71
CA ALA A 511 -7.52 6.02 15.66
C ALA A 511 -6.59 6.12 16.89
N ASN A 512 -6.91 5.42 17.98
CA ASN A 512 -6.13 5.39 19.22
C ASN A 512 -5.79 6.81 19.75
N THR A 513 -6.79 7.70 19.77
CA THR A 513 -6.66 9.07 20.26
C THR A 513 -6.64 9.12 21.79
N ALA A 514 -6.35 10.29 22.38
CA ALA A 514 -6.41 10.46 23.83
C ALA A 514 -7.81 10.18 24.41
N THR A 515 -8.86 10.53 23.66
CA THR A 515 -10.26 10.27 24.03
C THR A 515 -10.56 8.76 24.03
N ASP A 516 -10.06 8.04 23.03
CA ASP A 516 -10.22 6.58 22.93
C ASP A 516 -9.55 5.88 24.11
N ASN A 517 -8.33 6.30 24.44
CA ASN A 517 -7.59 5.77 25.58
C ASN A 517 -8.28 6.07 26.92
N ALA A 518 -8.85 7.27 27.08
CA ALA A 518 -9.61 7.62 28.28
C ALA A 518 -10.87 6.74 28.42
N LEU A 519 -11.57 6.46 27.32
CA LEU A 519 -12.73 5.55 27.30
C LEU A 519 -12.32 4.12 27.70
N LEU A 520 -11.26 3.58 27.08
CA LEU A 520 -10.75 2.24 27.39
C LEU A 520 -10.30 2.11 28.85
N GLN A 521 -9.61 3.12 29.39
CA GLN A 521 -9.16 3.14 30.78
C GLN A 521 -10.33 3.21 31.76
N HIS A 522 -11.32 4.05 31.50
CA HIS A 522 -12.50 4.19 32.36
C HIS A 522 -13.34 2.90 32.40
N LEU A 523 -13.46 2.21 31.26
CA LEU A 523 -14.15 0.92 31.17
C LEU A 523 -13.27 -0.28 31.57
N HIS A 524 -12.04 -0.04 32.03
CA HIS A 524 -11.05 -1.05 32.39
C HIS A 524 -10.80 -2.09 31.29
N VAL A 525 -10.81 -1.65 30.03
CA VAL A 525 -10.61 -2.51 28.86
C VAL A 525 -9.12 -2.64 28.58
N LEU A 526 -8.60 -3.87 28.65
CA LEU A 526 -7.19 -4.16 28.45
C LEU A 526 -6.79 -4.27 26.97
N GLY A 527 -7.76 -4.49 26.07
CA GLY A 527 -7.54 -4.78 24.66
C GLY A 527 -8.83 -5.18 23.95
N LEU A 528 -8.74 -5.50 22.67
CA LEU A 528 -9.87 -5.71 21.76
C LEU A 528 -9.84 -7.12 21.15
N PRO A 529 -10.99 -7.69 20.75
CA PRO A 529 -12.34 -7.22 21.01
C PRO A 529 -12.65 -7.36 22.50
N THR A 530 -13.36 -6.37 23.04
CA THR A 530 -14.00 -6.48 24.34
C THR A 530 -15.46 -6.08 24.17
N ILE A 531 -16.36 -6.93 24.64
CA ILE A 531 -17.80 -6.67 24.63
C ILE A 531 -18.26 -6.59 26.08
N LEU A 532 -18.90 -5.46 26.42
CA LEU A 532 -19.43 -5.18 27.75
C LEU A 532 -20.96 -5.26 27.71
N PHE A 533 -21.56 -5.77 28.79
CA PHE A 533 -23.01 -5.78 28.96
C PHE A 533 -23.39 -4.98 30.19
N PHE A 534 -24.37 -4.10 30.01
CA PHE A 534 -24.93 -3.25 31.04
C PHE A 534 -26.39 -3.63 31.27
N ASP A 535 -26.80 -3.67 32.53
CA ASP A 535 -28.17 -3.94 32.92
C ASP A 535 -29.12 -2.78 32.59
N ALA A 536 -30.41 -2.99 32.86
CA ALA A 536 -31.47 -1.99 32.68
C ALA A 536 -31.26 -0.69 33.48
N THR A 537 -30.37 -0.68 34.48
CA THR A 537 -30.03 0.48 35.31
C THR A 537 -28.76 1.20 34.85
N GLY A 538 -28.11 0.69 33.80
CA GLY A 538 -26.85 1.23 33.26
C GLY A 538 -25.60 0.76 34.02
N LYS A 539 -25.70 -0.29 34.85
CA LYS A 539 -24.56 -0.85 35.58
C LYS A 539 -24.00 -2.07 34.85
N GLU A 540 -22.67 -2.17 34.79
CA GLU A 540 -22.00 -3.33 34.16
C GLU A 540 -22.39 -4.63 34.90
N ILE A 541 -22.83 -5.63 34.14
CA ILE A 541 -23.16 -6.95 34.67
C ILE A 541 -21.84 -7.67 35.01
N PRO A 542 -21.58 -8.03 36.27
CA PRO A 542 -20.32 -8.69 36.65
C PRO A 542 -20.12 -10.02 35.90
N GLU A 543 -18.88 -10.33 35.50
CA GLU A 543 -18.52 -11.58 34.77
C GLU A 543 -19.22 -11.79 33.41
N SER A 544 -19.99 -10.81 32.92
CA SER A 544 -20.61 -10.84 31.59
C SER A 544 -19.66 -10.44 30.47
N ARG A 545 -18.51 -9.86 30.80
CA ARG A 545 -17.55 -9.32 29.85
C ARG A 545 -16.97 -10.42 28.97
N ILE A 546 -17.03 -10.21 27.67
CA ILE A 546 -16.35 -11.07 26.69
C ILE A 546 -15.04 -10.39 26.31
N THR A 547 -13.94 -11.11 26.45
CA THR A 547 -12.62 -10.69 25.99
C THR A 547 -12.12 -11.73 24.99
N GLY A 548 -11.67 -11.26 23.82
CA GLY A 548 -11.24 -12.12 22.73
C GLY A 548 -12.39 -12.73 21.93
N PHE A 549 -12.05 -13.43 20.84
CA PHE A 549 -13.03 -13.97 19.90
C PHE A 549 -13.86 -15.13 20.48
N LEU A 550 -15.19 -15.06 20.32
CA LEU A 550 -16.12 -16.15 20.60
C LEU A 550 -16.94 -16.49 19.35
N LYS A 551 -17.05 -17.78 19.05
CA LYS A 551 -17.89 -18.29 17.94
C LYS A 551 -19.39 -18.13 18.26
N ALA A 552 -20.22 -18.08 17.22
CA ALA A 552 -21.66 -17.89 17.30
C ALA A 552 -22.38 -18.74 18.37
N ASN A 553 -22.10 -20.04 18.45
CA ASN A 553 -22.75 -20.93 19.41
C ASN A 553 -22.42 -20.60 20.87
N ASP A 554 -21.14 -20.32 21.17
CA ASP A 554 -20.67 -19.98 22.52
C ASP A 554 -21.16 -18.58 22.92
N PHE A 555 -21.14 -17.63 21.97
CA PHE A 555 -21.68 -16.29 22.16
C PHE A 555 -23.19 -16.33 22.47
N ARG A 556 -23.97 -17.14 21.75
CA ARG A 556 -25.40 -17.34 22.03
C ARG A 556 -25.63 -17.93 23.43
N ALA A 557 -24.86 -18.95 23.81
CA ALA A 557 -24.95 -19.53 25.15
C ALA A 557 -24.60 -18.51 26.25
N HIS A 558 -23.69 -17.58 25.96
CA HIS A 558 -23.38 -16.46 26.85
C HIS A 558 -24.54 -15.47 26.97
N LEU A 559 -25.17 -15.06 25.86
CA LEU A 559 -26.33 -14.17 25.87
C LEU A 559 -27.52 -14.75 26.64
N GLN A 560 -27.74 -16.07 26.57
CA GLN A 560 -28.83 -16.72 27.29
C GLN A 560 -28.69 -16.59 28.82
N LYS A 561 -27.46 -16.68 29.34
CA LYS A 561 -27.18 -16.50 30.77
C LYS A 561 -27.40 -15.08 31.28
N LEU A 562 -27.45 -14.08 30.39
CA LEU A 562 -27.72 -12.69 30.78
C LEU A 562 -29.22 -12.40 30.95
N HIS A 563 -30.08 -13.31 30.48
CA HIS A 563 -31.54 -13.20 30.59
C HIS A 563 -32.12 -14.11 31.70
N GLU A 564 -31.29 -14.95 32.32
CA GLU A 564 -31.60 -15.74 33.52
C GLU A 564 -31.34 -14.91 34.78
#